data_AF-A0A1M3LIZ6-F1
#
_entry.id   AF-A0A1M3LIZ6-F1
#
_cell.length_a   1.000
_cell.length_b   1.000
_cell.length_c   1.000
_cell.angle_alpha   90.00
_cell.angle_beta   90.00
_cell.angle_gamma   90.00
#
_symmetry.space_group_name_H-M   'P 1'
#
loop_
_entity.id
_entity.type
_entity.pdbx_description
1 polymer ?
#
loop_
_entity_poly.entity_id
_entity_poly.type
_entity_poly.pdbx_seq_one_letter_code
_entity_poly.pdbx_strand_id
1 'polypeptide(L)' 'MSIDLSFREEGPAYERAKAVADAMGLSMQDYLLACIAEGHKLLRAQYRPSNADFDIPTFERWGIPLG' A
#
# COMPACT_ATOMS: atom_id res chain seq x y z
N MET A 1 8.99 1.47 15.99
CA MET A 1 7.85 0.64 15.55
C MET A 1 8.19 0.12 14.16
N SER A 2 8.40 -1.19 14.01
CA SER A 2 8.49 -1.84 12.70
C SER A 2 7.09 -2.29 12.28
N ILE A 3 6.71 -2.02 11.03
CA ILE A 3 5.53 -2.61 10.42
C ILE A 3 6.00 -3.89 9.75
N ASP A 4 5.55 -5.05 10.25
CA ASP A 4 5.79 -6.33 9.61
C ASP A 4 4.69 -6.56 8.57
N LEU A 5 5.10 -6.59 7.29
CA LEU A 5 4.20 -6.83 6.18
C LEU A 5 4.06 -8.32 5.94
N SER A 6 2.88 -8.87 6.20
CA SER A 6 2.53 -10.25 5.88
C SER A 6 1.83 -10.30 4.53
N PHE A 7 2.34 -11.09 3.59
CA PHE A 7 1.69 -11.33 2.30
C PHE A 7 1.87 -12.79 1.88
N ARG A 8 1.05 -13.22 0.93
CA ARG A 8 1.12 -14.57 0.39
C ARG A 8 2.34 -14.68 -0.54
N GLU A 9 3.35 -15.41 -0.12
CA GLU A 9 4.63 -15.63 -0.85
C GLU A 9 4.51 -16.63 -2.01
N GLU A 10 3.34 -16.68 -2.65
CA GLU A 10 3.07 -17.62 -3.73
C GLU A 10 2.02 -17.07 -4.70
N GLY A 11 2.06 -17.60 -5.93
CA GLY A 11 1.09 -17.32 -6.98
C GLY A 11 1.52 -16.21 -7.94
N PRO A 12 0.73 -15.98 -9.01
CA PRO A 12 1.20 -15.20 -10.16
C PRO A 12 1.54 -13.74 -9.84
N ALA A 13 0.87 -13.14 -8.86
CA ALA A 13 1.16 -11.77 -8.44
C ALA A 13 2.49 -11.67 -7.69
N TYR A 14 2.76 -12.63 -6.79
CA TYR A 14 4.01 -12.70 -6.05
C TYR A 14 5.19 -12.96 -6.99
N GLU A 15 5.08 -13.93 -7.90
CA GLU A 15 6.14 -14.24 -8.86
C GLU A 15 6.53 -13.03 -9.72
N ARG A 16 5.53 -12.27 -10.19
CA ARG A 16 5.79 -11.03 -10.95
C ARG A 16 6.49 -9.98 -10.09
N ALA A 17 6.04 -9.77 -8.85
CA ALA A 17 6.66 -8.82 -7.94
C ALA A 17 8.10 -9.22 -7.61
N LYS A 18 8.33 -10.52 -7.36
CA LYS A 18 9.64 -11.10 -7.06
C LYS A 18 10.62 -10.91 -8.22
N ALA A 19 10.21 -11.19 -9.45
CA ALA A 19 11.06 -10.97 -10.62
C ALA A 19 11.53 -9.52 -10.75
N VAL A 20 10.66 -8.55 -10.43
CA VAL A 20 11.01 -7.12 -10.44
C VAL A 20 11.94 -6.78 -9.28
N ALA A 21 11.64 -7.25 -8.06
CA ALA A 21 12.49 -7.02 -6.89
C ALA A 21 13.90 -7.57 -7.10
N ASP A 22 14.02 -8.79 -7.61
CA ASP A 22 15.29 -9.43 -7.95
C ASP A 22 16.05 -8.61 -9.00
N ALA A 23 15.39 -8.16 -10.06
CA ALA A 23 16.00 -7.31 -11.10
C ALA A 23 16.49 -5.96 -10.58
N MET A 24 15.87 -5.45 -9.51
CA MET A 24 16.26 -4.22 -8.82
C MET A 24 17.32 -4.44 -7.73
N GLY A 25 17.68 -5.69 -7.43
CA GLY A 25 18.58 -6.04 -6.34
C GLY A 25 18.00 -5.74 -4.95
N LEU A 26 16.68 -5.78 -4.81
CA LEU A 26 15.96 -5.50 -3.57
C LEU A 26 15.44 -6.78 -2.92
N SER A 27 15.32 -6.77 -1.59
CA SER A 27 14.49 -7.76 -0.92
C SER A 27 13.02 -7.55 -1.26
N MET A 28 12.19 -8.59 -1.16
CA MET A 28 10.75 -8.44 -1.38
C MET A 28 10.09 -7.46 -0.40
N GLN A 29 10.55 -7.43 0.85
CA GLN A 29 10.05 -6.50 1.84
C GLN A 29 10.35 -5.05 1.45
N ASP A 30 11.59 -4.76 1.04
CA ASP A 30 12.00 -3.41 0.62
C ASP A 30 11.26 -2.96 -0.64
N TYR A 31 11.09 -3.87 -1.60
CA TYR A 31 10.34 -3.60 -2.81
C TYR A 31 8.87 -3.22 -2.50
N LEU A 32 8.20 -3.97 -1.64
CA LEU A 32 6.81 -3.68 -1.25
C LEU A 32 6.69 -2.37 -0.48
N LEU A 33 7.61 -2.08 0.44
CA LEU A 33 7.65 -0.81 1.15
C LEU A 33 7.81 0.37 0.18
N ALA A 34 8.66 0.24 -0.84
CA ALA A 34 8.80 1.24 -1.88
C ALA A 34 7.50 1.41 -2.69
N CYS A 35 6.85 0.32 -3.10
CA CYS A 35 5.57 0.38 -3.80
C CYS A 35 4.48 1.06 -2.98
N ILE A 36 4.39 0.78 -1.67
CA ILE A 36 3.43 1.43 -0.76
C ILE A 36 3.72 2.93 -0.69
N ALA A 37 4.99 3.31 -0.54
CA ALA A 37 5.38 4.71 -0.45
C ALA A 37 5.04 5.49 -1.73
N GLU A 38 5.36 4.94 -2.91
CA GLU A 38 5.04 5.56 -4.20
C GLU A 38 3.54 5.59 -4.48
N GLY A 39 2.83 4.50 -4.17
CA GLY A 39 1.37 4.43 -4.27
C GLY A 39 0.70 5.49 -3.40
N HIS A 40 1.16 5.67 -2.15
CA HIS A 40 0.63 6.70 -1.25
C HIS A 40 0.89 8.12 -1.78
N LYS A 41 2.06 8.39 -2.39
CA LYS A 41 2.33 9.68 -3.04
C LYS A 41 1.35 9.95 -4.19
N LEU A 42 1.11 8.96 -5.05
CA LEU A 42 0.17 9.06 -6.17
C LEU A 42 -1.26 9.32 -5.69
N LEU A 43 -1.72 8.56 -4.71
CA LEU A 43 -3.05 8.72 -4.13
C LEU A 43 -3.19 10.11 -3.50
N ARG A 44 -2.19 10.58 -2.76
CA ARG A 44 -2.19 11.91 -2.15
C ARG A 44 -2.17 13.03 -3.18
N ALA A 45 -1.47 12.88 -4.30
CA ALA A 45 -1.44 13.88 -5.37
C ALA A 45 -2.79 13.98 -6.11
N GLN A 46 -3.53 12.87 -6.22
CA GLN A 46 -4.86 12.82 -6.83
C GLN A 46 -5.97 13.23 -5.85
N TYR A 47 -5.69 13.11 -4.55
CA TYR A 47 -6.61 13.51 -3.50
C TYR A 47 -6.74 15.04 -3.45
N ARG A 48 -7.85 15.55 -3.99
CA ARG A 48 -8.34 16.91 -3.73
C ARG A 48 -9.29 16.85 -2.55
N PRO A 49 -8.87 17.21 -1.33
CA PRO A 49 -9.79 17.25 -0.21
C PRO A 49 -10.88 18.28 -0.52
N SER A 50 -12.15 17.86 -0.47
CA SER A 50 -13.22 18.80 -0.17
C SER A 50 -13.22 19.01 1.35
N ASN A 51 -13.64 20.17 1.85
CA ASN A 51 -13.68 20.42 3.31
C ASN A 51 -14.53 19.37 4.07
N ALA A 52 -15.46 18.68 3.41
CA ALA A 52 -16.27 17.60 3.99
C ALA A 52 -15.48 16.30 4.25
N ASP A 53 -14.30 16.13 3.65
CA ASP A 53 -13.51 14.91 3.76
C ASP A 53 -12.70 14.80 5.07
N PHE A 54 -12.70 15.85 5.89
CA PHE A 54 -12.01 15.84 7.19
C PHE A 54 -12.95 15.64 8.38
N ASP A 55 -14.27 15.70 8.18
CA ASP A 55 -15.25 15.58 9.26
C ASP A 55 -15.49 14.12 9.68
N ILE A 56 -15.20 13.15 8.81
CA ILE A 56 -15.47 11.73 9.06
C ILE A 56 -14.22 10.89 8.80
N PRO A 57 -13.78 10.03 9.74
CA PRO A 57 -12.67 9.11 9.52
C PRO A 57 -12.88 8.24 8.27
N THR A 58 -11.80 7.99 7.52
CA THR A 58 -11.86 7.30 6.21
C THR A 58 -12.48 5.91 6.29
N PHE A 59 -12.27 5.17 7.39
CA PHE A 59 -12.84 3.84 7.57
C PHE A 59 -14.37 3.86 7.70
N GLU A 60 -14.95 4.88 8.33
CA GLU A 60 -16.41 5.06 8.41
C GLU A 60 -16.99 5.42 7.03
N ARG A 61 -16.31 6.28 6.27
CA ARG A 61 -16.71 6.63 4.89
C ARG A 61 -16.73 5.43 3.95
N TRP A 62 -15.86 4.45 4.17
CA TRP A 62 -15.73 3.27 3.32
C TRP A 62 -16.56 2.09 3.83
N GLY A 63 -17.34 2.30 4.90
CA GLY A 63 -18.21 1.27 5.48
C GLY A 63 -17.46 0.09 6.08
N ILE A 64 -16.23 0.30 6.55
CA ILE A 64 -15.43 -0.76 7.20
C ILE A 64 -15.80 -0.78 8.69
N PRO A 65 -16.50 -1.81 9.17
CA PRO A 65 -16.81 -1.93 10.59
C PRO A 65 -15.52 -2.20 11.36
N LEU A 66 -15.21 -1.36 12.34
CA LEU A 66 -14.26 -1.69 13.39
C LEU A 66 -15.02 -2.51 14.44
N GLY A 67 -14.98 -3.82 14.28
CA GLY A 67 -15.47 -4.82 15.25
C GLY A 67 -14.31 -5.53 15.93
#